data_AF-A0A6A3GRL2-F1
#
_entry.id   AF-A0A6A3GRL2-F1
#
_cell.length_a   1.000
_cell.length_b   1.000
_cell.length_c   1.000
_cell.angle_alpha   90.00
_cell.angle_beta   90.00
_cell.angle_gamma   90.00
#
_symmetry.space_group_name_H-M   'P 1'
#
loop_
_entity.id
_entity.type
_entity.pdbx_description
1 polymer ?
#
loop_
_entity_poly.entity_id
_entity_poly.type
_entity_poly.pdbx_seq_one_letter_code
_entity_poly.pdbx_strand_id
1 'polypeptide(L)'
;MAGTTGAARQPRTDINEKEAAQAPSVPHNMPIGREERRKLPDLPFQHKYGGGEDYYVRECYKEYYPLVEQFVLTEESCLTVTGTPDIGKSVFYAYCFEEFCKAHRDEGIVVAVSHKAGAATQFAVYE
;
A
#
# COMPACT_ATOMS: atom_id res chain seq x y z
N MET A 1 -39.13 -71.79 -4.53
CA MET A 1 -40.19 -71.35 -5.47
C MET A 1 -40.38 -69.86 -5.22
N ALA A 2 -39.65 -69.01 -5.96
CA ALA A 2 -40.18 -68.14 -7.02
C ALA A 2 -41.08 -67.02 -6.47
N GLY A 3 -40.82 -65.72 -6.64
CA GLY A 3 -39.79 -65.08 -7.43
C GLY A 3 -39.81 -63.53 -7.26
N THR A 4 -38.67 -62.97 -7.68
CA THR A 4 -38.50 -61.75 -8.50
C THR A 4 -39.02 -60.37 -8.03
N THR A 5 -38.02 -59.51 -7.79
CA THR A 5 -37.83 -58.12 -8.28
C THR A 5 -38.93 -57.08 -8.12
N GLY A 6 -38.57 -56.03 -7.38
CA GLY A 6 -39.12 -54.70 -7.51
C GLY A 6 -38.24 -53.68 -6.81
N ALA A 7 -37.12 -53.29 -7.44
CA ALA A 7 -36.29 -52.19 -6.96
C ALA A 7 -37.02 -50.85 -7.15
N ALA A 8 -37.57 -50.29 -6.07
CA ALA A 8 -38.04 -48.92 -6.05
C ALA A 8 -36.84 -47.99 -5.82
N ARG A 9 -36.28 -47.48 -6.92
CA ARG A 9 -35.40 -46.30 -6.91
C ARG A 9 -36.26 -45.05 -6.77
N GLN A 10 -35.87 -44.15 -5.88
CA GLN A 10 -35.68 -42.69 -6.06
C GLN A 10 -36.00 -41.91 -4.76
N PRO A 11 -35.46 -40.69 -4.57
CA PRO A 11 -34.55 -39.95 -5.45
C PRO A 11 -33.17 -39.76 -4.82
N ARG A 12 -32.13 -39.78 -5.67
CA ARG A 12 -30.89 -39.07 -5.37
C ARG A 12 -31.27 -37.61 -5.20
N THR A 13 -31.04 -37.06 -4.01
CA THR A 13 -30.86 -35.62 -3.85
C THR A 13 -29.62 -35.26 -4.63
N ASP A 14 -29.79 -35.00 -5.93
CA ASP A 14 -28.86 -34.17 -6.69
C ASP A 14 -28.97 -32.78 -6.06
N ILE A 15 -28.23 -32.57 -4.98
CA ILE A 15 -27.79 -31.24 -4.60
C ILE A 15 -26.89 -30.82 -5.74
N ASN A 16 -27.53 -30.25 -6.75
CA ASN A 16 -26.88 -29.47 -7.77
C ASN A 16 -26.13 -28.40 -6.98
N GLU A 17 -24.83 -28.61 -6.83
CA GLU A 17 -23.89 -27.64 -6.30
C GLU A 17 -23.99 -26.48 -7.29
N LYS A 18 -24.96 -25.61 -7.02
CA LYS A 18 -25.20 -24.40 -7.78
C LYS A 18 -23.98 -23.57 -7.50
N GLU A 19 -23.00 -23.75 -8.38
CA GLU A 19 -21.85 -22.91 -8.61
C GLU A 19 -22.20 -21.53 -8.10
N ALA A 20 -21.61 -21.18 -6.94
CA ALA A 20 -21.79 -19.88 -6.35
C ALA A 20 -21.46 -18.90 -7.47
N ALA A 21 -22.48 -18.18 -7.95
CA ALA A 21 -22.35 -17.24 -9.04
C ALA A 21 -21.11 -16.42 -8.72
N GLN A 22 -20.08 -16.60 -9.54
CA GLN A 22 -18.81 -15.92 -9.40
C GLN A 22 -19.17 -14.45 -9.29
N ALA A 23 -18.97 -13.86 -8.11
CA ALA A 23 -19.27 -12.46 -7.89
C ALA A 23 -18.58 -11.72 -9.04
N PRO A 24 -19.29 -10.85 -9.78
CA PRO A 24 -18.71 -10.21 -10.95
C PRO A 24 -17.40 -9.59 -10.50
N SER A 25 -16.30 -10.15 -10.97
CA SER A 25 -14.97 -9.58 -10.81
C SER A 25 -15.03 -8.30 -11.60
N VAL A 26 -15.44 -7.22 -10.93
CA VAL A 26 -15.30 -5.87 -11.45
C VAL A 26 -13.81 -5.79 -11.80
N PRO A 27 -13.44 -5.67 -13.08
CA PRO A 27 -12.08 -5.30 -13.38
C PRO A 27 -11.96 -3.92 -12.75
N HIS A 28 -11.18 -3.80 -11.69
CA HIS A 28 -10.63 -2.51 -11.29
C HIS A 28 -9.65 -2.11 -12.38
N ASN A 29 -10.17 -1.78 -13.56
CA ASN A 29 -9.49 -0.92 -14.50
C ASN A 29 -9.50 0.46 -13.85
N MET A 30 -8.60 0.64 -12.87
CA MET A 30 -8.00 1.94 -12.66
C MET A 30 -7.56 2.42 -14.04
N PRO A 31 -7.85 3.69 -14.42
CA PRO A 31 -7.24 4.24 -15.61
C PRO A 31 -5.73 4.00 -15.46
N ILE A 32 -5.13 3.39 -16.49
CA ILE A 32 -3.70 3.14 -16.55
C ILE A 32 -3.05 4.51 -16.75
N GLY A 33 -3.02 5.30 -15.68
CA GLY A 33 -1.90 6.20 -15.45
C GLY A 33 -0.68 5.33 -15.53
N ARG A 34 0.22 5.67 -16.45
CA ARG A 34 1.59 5.14 -16.58
C ARG A 34 2.14 4.81 -15.19
N GLU A 35 2.15 3.52 -14.84
CA GLU A 35 2.64 3.04 -13.55
C GLU A 35 4.12 3.41 -13.44
N GLU A 36 4.41 4.39 -12.59
CA GLU A 36 5.77 4.81 -12.32
C GLU A 36 6.28 4.01 -11.12
N ARG A 37 7.20 3.09 -11.38
CA ARG A 37 7.92 2.33 -10.35
C ARG A 37 9.23 3.02 -10.03
N ARG A 38 9.52 3.17 -8.74
CA ARG A 38 10.76 3.76 -8.24
C ARG A 38 11.40 2.86 -7.22
N LYS A 39 12.72 2.89 -7.14
CA LYS A 39 13.45 2.20 -6.08
C LYS A 39 13.15 2.86 -4.75
N LEU A 40 12.93 2.03 -3.73
CA LEU A 40 12.73 2.52 -2.38
C LEU A 40 14.07 3.08 -1.88
N PRO A 41 14.13 4.35 -1.43
CA PRO A 41 15.32 4.88 -0.78
C PRO A 41 15.60 4.10 0.51
N ASP A 42 16.88 4.01 0.88
CA ASP A 42 17.32 3.37 2.11
C ASP A 42 17.01 4.28 3.30
N LEU A 43 15.73 4.30 3.70
CA LEU A 43 15.19 5.06 4.81
C LEU A 43 15.01 4.17 6.05
N PRO A 44 15.11 4.72 7.27
CA PRO A 44 14.98 3.97 8.52
C PRO A 44 13.52 3.58 8.79
N PHE A 45 12.92 2.70 7.98
CA PHE A 45 11.55 2.23 8.17
C PHE A 45 11.43 1.37 9.42
N GLN A 46 10.39 1.61 10.22
CA GLN A 46 10.09 0.79 11.40
C GLN A 46 9.89 -0.69 11.04
N HIS A 47 9.27 -0.94 9.89
CA HIS A 47 8.99 -2.27 9.37
C HIS A 47 9.54 -2.37 7.95
N LYS A 48 10.12 -3.54 7.62
CA LYS A 48 10.59 -3.80 6.26
C LYS A 48 9.43 -3.67 5.29
N TYR A 49 9.68 -2.98 4.18
CA TYR A 49 8.69 -2.87 3.12
C TYR A 49 8.48 -4.23 2.45
N GLY A 50 7.25 -4.74 2.49
CA GLY A 50 6.90 -6.05 1.95
C GLY A 50 6.81 -6.10 0.42
N GLY A 51 6.85 -4.96 -0.28
CA GLY A 51 6.72 -4.87 -1.74
C GLY A 51 8.01 -5.11 -2.52
N GLY A 52 9.13 -5.40 -1.84
CA GLY A 52 10.44 -5.61 -2.46
C GLY A 52 11.28 -4.34 -2.51
N GLU A 53 12.10 -4.20 -3.55
CA GLU A 53 13.02 -3.06 -3.72
C GLU A 53 12.36 -1.82 -4.35
N ASP A 54 11.20 -1.99 -4.98
CA ASP A 54 10.50 -0.93 -5.69
C ASP A 54 9.16 -0.61 -5.05
N TYR A 55 8.74 0.65 -5.12
CA TYR A 55 7.38 1.08 -4.80
C TYR A 55 6.70 1.73 -6.01
N TYR A 56 5.37 1.73 -5.98
CA TYR A 56 4.55 2.35 -7.02
C TYR A 56 4.19 3.79 -6.63
N VAL A 57 4.52 4.74 -7.48
CA VAL A 57 4.13 6.15 -7.34
C VAL A 57 2.64 6.26 -7.69
N ARG A 58 1.85 6.83 -6.78
CA ARG A 58 0.43 7.07 -7.01
C ARG A 58 0.23 8.45 -7.64
N GLU A 59 -0.79 8.59 -8.47
CA GLU A 59 -1.10 9.87 -9.13
C GLU A 59 -1.30 11.00 -8.12
N CYS A 60 -1.97 10.71 -7.00
CA CYS A 60 -2.22 11.68 -5.93
C CYS A 60 -0.95 12.18 -5.22
N TYR A 61 0.19 11.48 -5.32
CA TYR A 61 1.43 11.95 -4.68
C TYR A 61 1.89 13.30 -5.24
N LYS A 62 1.67 13.51 -6.54
CA LYS A 62 2.02 14.77 -7.23
C LYS A 62 1.18 15.94 -6.76
N GLU A 63 -0.04 15.67 -6.28
CA GLU A 63 -0.94 16.68 -5.73
C GLU A 63 -0.60 17.02 -4.28
N TYR A 64 -0.18 16.01 -3.49
CA TYR A 64 0.12 16.21 -2.08
C TYR A 64 1.55 16.71 -1.80
N TYR A 65 2.53 16.36 -2.63
CA TYR A 65 3.93 16.75 -2.39
C TYR A 65 4.13 18.26 -2.23
N PRO A 66 3.55 19.15 -3.07
CA PRO A 66 3.72 20.60 -2.89
C PRO A 66 3.24 21.10 -1.51
N LEU A 67 2.24 20.45 -0.91
CA LEU A 67 1.75 20.79 0.43
C LEU A 67 2.77 20.38 1.50
N VAL A 68 3.38 19.20 1.34
CA VAL A 68 4.43 18.70 2.24
C VAL A 68 5.68 19.57 2.14
N GLU A 69 6.11 19.88 0.92
CA GLU A 69 7.27 20.74 0.66
C GLU A 69 7.08 22.13 1.25
N GLN A 70 5.93 22.78 0.99
CA GLN A 70 5.63 24.07 1.59
C GLN A 70 5.68 24.00 3.12
N PHE A 71 5.07 22.97 3.71
CA PHE A 71 5.03 22.78 5.16
C PHE A 71 6.44 22.68 5.77
N VAL A 72 7.33 21.90 5.13
CA VAL A 72 8.73 21.74 5.56
C VAL A 72 9.47 23.08 5.47
N LEU A 73 9.29 23.82 4.37
CA LEU A 73 9.97 25.12 4.15
C LEU A 73 9.44 26.24 5.05
N THR A 74 8.18 26.18 5.48
CA THR A 74 7.59 27.16 6.41
C THR A 74 7.84 26.82 7.88
N GLU A 75 8.59 25.76 8.17
CA GLU A 75 8.92 25.29 9.52
C GLU A 75 7.68 25.09 10.43
N GLU A 76 6.56 24.64 9.86
CA GLU A 76 5.39 24.32 10.68
C GLU A 76 5.69 23.10 11.58
N SER A 77 5.17 23.12 12.80
CA SER A 77 5.66 22.26 13.88
C SER A 77 5.43 20.74 13.70
N CYS A 78 4.38 20.32 12.99
CA CYS A 78 4.06 18.90 12.78
C CYS A 78 3.04 18.65 11.65
N LEU A 79 3.41 17.87 10.63
CA LEU A 79 2.49 17.35 9.61
C LEU A 79 2.10 15.91 9.96
N THR A 80 0.80 15.63 10.03
CA THR A 80 0.30 14.27 10.28
C THR A 80 -0.40 13.70 9.05
N VAL A 81 0.19 12.67 8.44
CA VAL A 81 -0.46 11.90 7.37
C VAL A 81 -1.34 10.81 8.00
N THR A 82 -2.65 10.89 7.74
CA THR A 82 -3.64 9.90 8.23
C THR A 82 -4.19 9.06 7.08
N GLY A 83 -4.86 7.97 7.43
CA GLY A 83 -5.48 7.07 6.45
C GLY A 83 -5.57 5.65 6.99
N THR A 84 -6.27 4.80 6.25
CA THR A 84 -6.44 3.39 6.61
C THR A 84 -5.09 2.68 6.77
N PRO A 85 -5.01 1.63 7.60
CA PRO A 85 -3.87 0.72 7.59
C PRO A 85 -3.52 0.28 6.16
N ASP A 86 -2.24 0.11 5.88
CA ASP A 86 -1.71 -0.39 4.61
C ASP A 86 -1.99 0.45 3.34
N ILE A 87 -2.54 1.66 3.48
CA ILE A 87 -2.74 2.58 2.34
C ILE A 87 -1.44 3.04 1.67
N GLY A 88 -0.29 2.79 2.30
CA GLY A 88 1.04 3.16 1.79
C GLY A 88 1.61 4.46 2.36
N LYS A 89 1.25 4.85 3.59
CA LYS A 89 1.81 6.06 4.23
C LYS A 89 3.35 6.05 4.26
N SER A 90 3.98 4.91 4.56
CA SER A 90 5.44 4.81 4.60
C SER A 90 6.08 5.07 3.23
N VAL A 91 5.51 4.53 2.15
CA VAL A 91 6.02 4.79 0.79
C VAL A 91 5.71 6.20 0.31
N PHE A 92 4.65 6.83 0.82
CA PHE A 92 4.40 8.25 0.59
C PHE A 92 5.50 9.12 1.21
N TYR A 93 5.92 8.86 2.46
CA TYR A 93 7.06 9.56 3.05
C TYR A 93 8.36 9.34 2.26
N ALA A 94 8.57 8.13 1.74
CA ALA A 94 9.72 7.83 0.88
C ALA A 94 9.72 8.68 -0.39
N TYR A 95 8.56 8.80 -1.04
CA TYR A 95 8.38 9.66 -2.21
C TYR A 95 8.66 11.13 -1.89
N CYS A 96 8.09 11.65 -0.79
CA CYS A 96 8.32 13.04 -0.38
C CYS A 96 9.80 13.32 -0.10
N PHE A 97 10.49 12.39 0.58
CA PHE A 97 11.92 12.49 0.84
C PHE A 97 12.71 12.57 -0.48
N GLU A 98 12.48 11.66 -1.43
CA GLU A 98 13.19 11.66 -2.70
C GLU A 98 12.95 12.93 -3.52
N GLU A 99 11.71 13.42 -3.59
CA GLU A 99 11.39 14.65 -4.31
C GLU A 99 12.02 15.86 -3.64
N PHE A 100 12.02 15.92 -2.30
CA PHE A 100 12.65 17.00 -1.55
C PHE A 100 14.17 17.01 -1.78
N CYS A 101 14.86 15.86 -1.69
CA CYS A 101 16.29 15.77 -2.00
C CYS A 101 16.61 16.20 -3.44
N LYS A 102 15.72 15.94 -4.40
CA LYS A 102 15.92 16.35 -5.80
C LYS A 102 15.78 17.85 -5.97
N ALA A 103 14.83 18.47 -5.27
CA ALA A 103 14.53 19.89 -5.34
C ALA A 103 15.52 20.74 -4.52
N HIS A 104 15.96 20.24 -3.36
CA HIS A 104 16.75 20.97 -2.36
C HIS A 104 18.08 20.25 -2.09
N ARG A 105 18.93 20.13 -3.12
CA ARG A 105 20.19 19.37 -3.06
C ARG A 105 21.24 19.90 -2.08
N ASP A 106 21.05 21.11 -1.57
CA ASP A 106 22.02 21.77 -0.70
C ASP A 106 21.61 21.70 0.79
N GLU A 107 20.49 21.03 1.09
CA GLU A 107 19.95 20.91 2.45
C GLU A 107 20.20 19.51 3.03
N GLY A 108 20.88 19.46 4.18
CA GLY A 108 21.07 18.22 4.92
C GLY A 108 19.77 17.78 5.60
N ILE A 109 19.34 16.54 5.37
CA ILE A 109 18.08 16.00 5.88
C ILE A 109 18.36 14.91 6.91
N VAL A 110 17.74 15.02 8.08
CA VAL A 110 17.74 13.96 9.09
C VAL A 110 16.38 13.28 9.08
N VAL A 111 16.38 11.98 8.78
CA VAL A 111 15.17 11.16 8.87
C VAL A 111 15.26 10.29 10.11
N ALA A 112 14.25 10.35 10.96
CA ALA A 112 14.18 9.56 12.18
C ALA A 112 12.83 8.86 12.31
N VAL A 113 12.83 7.68 12.91
CA VAL A 113 11.62 6.91 13.19
C VAL A 113 11.54 6.57 14.67
N SER A 114 10.36 6.81 15.23
CA SER A 114 9.98 6.49 16.60
C SER A 114 8.63 5.76 16.60
N HIS A 115 8.42 4.91 17.60
CA HIS A 115 7.14 4.25 17.83
C HIS A 115 6.63 4.62 19.22
N LYS A 116 5.51 5.35 19.25
CA LYS A 116 4.98 6.12 20.40
C LYS A 116 5.83 7.36 20.69
N ALA A 117 5.29 8.30 21.48
CA ALA A 117 5.94 9.58 21.86
C ALA A 117 7.18 9.41 22.77
N GLY A 118 8.08 8.50 22.40
CA GLY A 118 9.37 8.24 23.04
C GLY A 118 10.52 8.63 22.11
N ALA A 119 11.74 8.27 22.51
CA ALA A 119 12.95 8.57 21.75
C ALA A 119 12.95 7.90 20.36
N ALA A 120 13.60 8.55 19.39
CA ALA A 120 13.85 7.97 18.08
C ALA A 120 14.60 6.64 18.21
N THR A 121 14.06 5.60 17.59
CA THR A 121 14.65 4.24 17.61
C THR A 121 15.70 4.07 16.54
N GLN A 122 15.58 4.79 15.42
CA GLN A 122 16.49 4.75 14.28
C GLN A 122 16.53 6.13 13.63
N PHE A 123 17.69 6.50 13.10
CA PHE A 123 17.86 7.73 12.33
C PHE A 123 18.89 7.52 11.21
N ALA A 124 18.80 8.35 10.17
CA ALA A 124 19.74 8.45 9.08
C ALA A 124 19.90 9.92 8.68
N VAL A 125 21.10 10.28 8.22
CA VAL A 125 21.46 11.63 7.78
C VAL A 125 21.81 11.56 6.30
N TYR A 126 21.27 12.49 5.52
CA TYR A 126 21.45 12.60 4.09
C TYR A 126 22.00 13.99 3.78
N GLU A 127 23.12 14.03 3.06
CA GLU A 127 23.82 15.24 2.60
C GLU A 127 23.72 15.38 1.07
#